data_AF-A0A6B8RNY1-F1
#
_entry.id   AF-A0A6B8RNY1-F1
#
_cell.length_a   1.000
_cell.length_b   1.000
_cell.length_c   1.000
_cell.angle_alpha   90.00
_cell.angle_beta   90.00
_cell.angle_gamma   90.00
#
_symmetry.space_group_name_H-M   'P 1'
#
loop_
_entity.id
_entity.type
_entity.pdbx_description
1 polymer ?
#
loop_
_entity_poly.entity_id
_entity_poly.type
_entity_poly.pdbx_seq_one_letter_code
_entity_poly.pdbx_strand_id
1 'polypeptide(L)'
;MNISKYLGDDFNLTNYISQSTELERSITIEKVKRMSEKGAMTCPFCNEELNVRAGAMRDIHFAHLKGKSCLFSEAHDTYQAQIHRENQKHSIIKEAIYNELKSQVIIKPDLHVEYGHIEKASEKWKHYPDIYLKKNGKEFAISVITKVHSAGDENVVKMIKKRNEYFKSKGLNVIWFVEDRELANDYGNRVIHLWEAEYELAIKTSQDTIWDYLLHKLDQEDPKQSIFDIFKYKKTIDPSIDVKSLYYVHSGDEMTFSVYRLILDEKRHPYKAFAVNAGYRVSMSDALVIRDSIILSDAEKDDEDRREFEVLYYSNKKKLQEEYEEQQREILRQQKQKEEEQRSENERQQLLNQESDQRWEERKRNQPQYNQTQSSRFDIGLEAIKEKLARCKISPMLEIYPVFHSHIEYCESIILKIENNENTKNEYDSLLSRIQNMIIPLLKE
;
A
#
# COMPACT_ATOMS: atom_id res chain seq x y z
N MET A 1 43.53 6.82 6.11
CA MET A 1 43.39 8.28 5.91
C MET A 1 44.25 8.77 4.74
N ASN A 2 43.66 9.52 3.81
CA ASN A 2 44.38 10.10 2.65
C ASN A 2 44.69 11.60 2.80
N ILE A 3 44.22 12.22 3.89
CA ILE A 3 44.37 13.67 4.14
C ILE A 3 45.32 13.86 5.33
N SER A 4 46.19 14.86 5.26
CA SER A 4 47.06 15.33 6.35
C SER A 4 47.12 16.85 6.34
N LYS A 5 47.69 17.46 7.38
CA LYS A 5 48.15 18.84 7.35
C LYS A 5 49.65 18.87 7.04
N TYR A 6 50.03 19.55 5.97
CA TYR A 6 51.42 19.84 5.62
C TYR A 6 51.65 21.35 5.76
N LEU A 7 52.50 21.76 6.71
CA LEU A 7 52.76 23.18 7.00
C LEU A 7 51.49 24.01 7.29
N GLY A 8 50.41 23.38 7.79
CA GLY A 8 49.13 24.03 8.09
C GLY A 8 48.05 23.88 7.01
N ASP A 9 48.43 23.48 5.80
CA ASP A 9 47.51 23.31 4.67
C ASP A 9 47.05 21.86 4.51
N ASP A 10 45.84 21.67 4.00
CA ASP A 10 45.31 20.34 3.70
C ASP A 10 46.08 19.69 2.54
N PHE A 11 46.64 18.53 2.81
CA PHE A 11 47.42 17.74 1.87
C PHE A 11 46.72 16.41 1.61
N ASN A 12 46.22 16.23 0.37
CA ASN A 12 45.61 14.99 -0.09
C ASN A 12 46.64 14.11 -0.81
N LEU A 13 47.01 12.99 -0.18
CA LEU A 13 48.03 12.06 -0.66
C LEU A 13 47.68 11.44 -2.01
N THR A 14 46.41 11.06 -2.20
CA THR A 14 45.94 10.43 -3.43
C THR A 14 46.02 11.41 -4.60
N ASN A 15 45.55 12.64 -4.40
CA ASN A 15 45.61 13.69 -5.43
C ASN A 15 47.05 14.02 -5.79
N TYR A 16 47.91 14.19 -4.78
CA TYR A 16 49.33 14.49 -4.99
C TYR A 16 50.05 13.38 -5.77
N ILE A 17 49.77 12.11 -5.45
CA ILE A 17 50.35 10.97 -6.17
C ILE A 17 49.76 10.83 -7.57
N SER A 18 48.47 11.08 -7.77
CA SER A 18 47.82 10.96 -9.10
C SER A 18 48.31 11.98 -10.12
N GLN A 19 48.92 13.08 -9.67
CA GLN A 19 49.55 14.07 -10.53
C GLN A 19 50.94 13.64 -11.03
N SER A 20 51.52 12.58 -10.47
CA SER A 20 52.84 12.06 -10.89
C SER A 20 52.70 11.04 -12.03
N THR A 21 53.68 10.99 -12.92
CA THR A 21 53.76 9.91 -13.92
C THR A 21 54.04 8.57 -13.27
N GLU A 22 53.80 7.47 -13.98
CA GLU A 22 54.02 6.12 -13.44
C GLU A 22 55.49 5.86 -13.07
N LEU A 23 56.43 6.45 -13.83
CA LEU A 23 57.87 6.38 -13.54
C LEU A 23 58.24 7.14 -12.26
N GLU A 24 57.61 8.29 -12.02
CA GLU A 24 57.88 9.17 -10.88
C GLU A 24 57.14 8.76 -9.61
N ARG A 25 56.09 7.94 -9.74
CA ARG A 25 55.21 7.56 -8.64
C ARG A 25 55.97 7.02 -7.43
N SER A 26 56.95 6.14 -7.66
CA SER A 26 57.78 5.56 -6.58
C SER A 26 58.62 6.63 -5.85
N ILE A 27 59.19 7.57 -6.61
CA ILE A 27 59.98 8.70 -6.10
C ILE A 27 59.09 9.65 -5.30
N THR A 28 57.90 9.97 -5.81
CA THR A 28 56.91 10.81 -5.11
C THR A 28 56.50 10.17 -3.78
N ILE A 29 56.19 8.88 -3.76
CA ILE A 29 55.84 8.17 -2.52
C ILE A 29 56.97 8.24 -1.50
N GLU A 30 58.21 7.98 -1.93
CA GLU A 30 59.39 8.02 -1.07
C GLU A 30 59.66 9.44 -0.53
N LYS A 31 59.44 10.47 -1.36
CA LYS A 31 59.51 11.87 -0.94
C LYS A 31 58.50 12.16 0.17
N VAL A 32 57.22 11.78 -0.02
CA VAL A 32 56.20 12.03 1.00
C VAL A 32 56.48 11.22 2.27
N LYS A 33 56.97 9.97 2.16
CA LYS A 33 57.44 9.19 3.32
C LYS A 33 58.47 9.96 4.13
N ARG A 34 59.54 10.45 3.49
CA ARG A 34 60.59 11.22 4.16
C ARG A 34 60.08 12.51 4.77
N MET A 35 59.11 13.18 4.15
CA MET A 35 58.46 14.36 4.73
C MET A 35 57.69 13.99 6.01
N SER A 36 56.94 12.89 5.96
CA SER A 36 56.20 12.32 7.10
C SER A 36 57.13 11.93 8.25
N GLU A 37 58.21 11.19 7.96
CA GLU A 37 59.20 10.73 8.94
C GLU A 37 59.95 11.89 9.64
N LYS A 38 60.00 13.06 8.99
CA LYS A 38 60.55 14.30 9.57
C LYS A 38 59.51 15.08 10.37
N GLY A 39 58.32 14.53 10.61
CA GLY A 39 57.24 15.18 11.36
C GLY A 39 56.51 16.29 10.59
N ALA A 40 56.72 16.41 9.26
CA ALA A 40 56.11 17.50 8.49
C ALA A 40 54.61 17.28 8.20
N MET A 41 54.13 16.05 8.39
CA MET A 41 52.73 15.66 8.15
C MET A 41 52.06 15.41 9.49
N THR A 42 50.99 16.16 9.77
CA THR A 42 50.21 16.01 11.01
C THR A 42 48.77 15.62 10.69
N CYS A 43 48.14 14.92 11.63
CA CYS A 43 46.74 14.55 11.54
C CYS A 43 45.87 15.81 11.58
N PRO A 44 44.96 16.03 10.60
CA PRO A 44 44.10 17.21 10.60
C PRO A 44 43.11 17.22 11.78
N PHE A 45 42.98 16.09 12.49
CA PHE A 45 42.03 15.92 13.57
C PHE A 45 42.65 15.98 14.97
N CYS A 46 43.79 15.33 15.20
CA CYS A 46 44.46 15.31 16.52
C CYS A 46 45.80 16.04 16.54
N ASN A 47 46.25 16.60 15.40
CA ASN A 47 47.54 17.26 15.23
C ASN A 47 48.78 16.39 15.56
N GLU A 48 48.61 15.07 15.74
CA GLU A 48 49.73 14.16 15.94
C GLU A 48 50.44 13.87 14.62
N GLU A 49 51.74 13.58 14.71
CA GLU A 49 52.55 13.19 13.56
C GLU A 49 52.02 11.92 12.88
N LEU A 50 52.00 11.97 11.55
CA LEU A 50 51.62 10.86 10.69
C LEU A 50 52.84 10.27 10.02
N ASN A 51 52.77 8.98 9.70
CA ASN A 51 53.67 8.27 8.80
C ASN A 51 52.92 7.80 7.56
N VAL A 52 53.59 7.81 6.41
CA VAL A 52 53.07 7.20 5.18
C VAL A 52 53.37 5.71 5.18
N ARG A 53 52.31 4.89 5.10
CA ARG A 53 52.43 3.46 4.84
C ARG A 53 52.23 3.23 3.35
N ALA A 54 53.21 2.58 2.73
CA ALA A 54 53.14 2.12 1.34
C ALA A 54 53.91 0.80 1.20
N GLY A 55 53.30 -0.20 0.56
CA GLY A 55 53.93 -1.48 0.25
C GLY A 55 53.28 -2.13 -0.98
N ALA A 56 53.93 -3.14 -1.57
CA ALA A 56 53.48 -3.75 -2.83
C ALA A 56 52.05 -4.32 -2.80
N MET A 57 51.53 -4.71 -1.62
CA MET A 57 50.16 -5.19 -1.41
C MET A 57 49.26 -4.25 -0.61
N ARG A 58 49.75 -3.07 -0.20
CA ARG A 58 48.99 -2.16 0.67
C ARG A 58 48.85 -0.80 0.01
N ASP A 59 47.61 -0.32 -0.02
CA ASP A 59 47.29 1.03 -0.47
C ASP A 59 48.10 2.08 0.28
N ILE A 60 48.47 3.15 -0.42
CA ILE A 60 49.30 4.23 0.10
C ILE A 60 48.42 5.17 0.93
N HIS A 61 48.67 5.26 2.23
CA HIS A 61 47.86 6.07 3.15
C HIS A 61 48.68 6.65 4.31
N PHE A 62 48.18 7.71 4.93
CA PHE A 62 48.68 8.19 6.21
C PHE A 62 48.18 7.32 7.36
N ALA A 63 49.06 7.07 8.33
CA ALA A 63 48.78 6.36 9.55
C ALA A 63 49.48 7.02 10.74
N HIS A 64 48.84 7.01 11.91
CA HIS A 64 49.49 7.43 13.15
C HIS A 64 50.68 6.51 13.48
N LEU A 65 51.60 7.04 14.29
CA LEU A 65 52.70 6.27 14.87
C LEU A 65 52.19 5.06 15.66
N LYS A 66 53.00 4.00 15.73
CA LYS A 66 52.61 2.72 16.36
C LYS A 66 52.19 2.97 17.82
N GLY A 67 50.98 2.54 18.17
CA GLY A 67 50.41 2.70 19.52
C GLY A 67 49.54 3.95 19.71
N LYS A 68 49.48 4.85 18.71
CA LYS A 68 48.56 5.99 18.69
C LYS A 68 47.42 5.68 17.72
N SER A 69 46.18 5.76 18.18
CA SER A 69 45.01 5.72 17.31
C SER A 69 44.19 6.99 17.52
N CYS A 70 43.85 7.64 16.41
CA CYS A 70 43.05 8.85 16.43
C CYS A 70 41.59 8.46 16.32
N LEU A 71 40.84 8.69 17.39
CA LEU A 71 39.40 8.43 17.43
C LEU A 71 38.66 9.13 16.29
N PHE A 72 39.08 10.35 15.94
CA PHE A 72 38.52 11.10 14.82
C PHE A 72 38.84 10.46 13.47
N SER A 73 40.04 9.90 13.29
CA SER A 73 40.38 9.15 12.07
C SER A 73 39.55 7.88 11.95
N GLU A 74 39.35 7.14 13.05
CA GLU A 74 38.50 5.94 13.06
C GLU A 74 37.04 6.28 12.76
N ALA A 75 36.53 7.37 13.36
CA ALA A 75 35.19 7.89 13.10
C ALA A 75 35.02 8.34 11.64
N HIS A 76 36.02 9.05 11.09
CA HIS A 76 36.03 9.46 9.70
C HIS A 76 36.05 8.26 8.75
N ASP A 77 36.92 7.28 8.97
CA ASP A 77 36.99 6.07 8.14
C ASP A 77 35.66 5.28 8.20
N THR A 78 35.04 5.19 9.39
CA THR A 78 33.71 4.59 9.57
C THR A 78 32.63 5.35 8.78
N TYR A 79 32.66 6.68 8.84
CA TYR A 79 31.74 7.54 8.11
C TYR A 79 31.94 7.43 6.59
N GLN A 80 33.19 7.43 6.10
CA GLN A 80 33.50 7.25 4.68
C GLN A 80 33.00 5.89 4.17
N ALA A 81 33.16 4.82 4.95
CA ALA A 81 32.60 3.52 4.62
C ALA A 81 31.06 3.55 4.55
N GLN A 82 30.40 4.31 5.44
CA GLN A 82 28.94 4.49 5.45
C GLN A 82 28.44 5.19 4.18
N ILE A 83 29.14 6.22 3.71
CA ILE A 83 28.72 7.02 2.55
C ILE A 83 29.32 6.56 1.22
N HIS A 84 30.09 5.47 1.20
CA HIS A 84 30.81 5.02 0.00
C HIS A 84 29.90 4.77 -1.21
N ARG A 85 28.64 4.38 -0.97
CA ARG A 85 27.66 4.14 -2.04
C ARG A 85 27.11 5.43 -2.66
N GLU A 86 27.20 6.57 -1.97
CA GLU A 86 26.57 7.81 -2.36
C GLU A 86 27.23 8.40 -3.65
N ASN A 87 26.55 9.28 -4.37
CA ASN A 87 27.13 9.98 -5.53
C ASN A 87 27.84 11.29 -5.11
N GLN A 88 28.48 11.96 -6.07
CA GLN A 88 29.15 13.24 -5.83
C GLN A 88 28.20 14.35 -5.33
N LYS A 89 26.91 14.30 -5.67
CA LYS A 89 25.94 15.29 -5.17
C LYS A 89 25.73 15.18 -3.67
N HIS A 90 25.97 14.02 -3.05
CA HIS A 90 25.89 13.85 -1.60
C HIS A 90 26.77 14.86 -0.87
N SER A 91 28.03 14.99 -1.26
CA SER A 91 28.94 15.94 -0.62
C SER A 91 28.47 17.38 -0.85
N ILE A 92 28.04 17.72 -2.07
CA ILE A 92 27.54 19.06 -2.41
C ILE A 92 26.33 19.43 -1.55
N ILE A 93 25.31 18.57 -1.49
CA ILE A 93 24.09 18.78 -0.70
C ILE A 93 24.43 18.87 0.79
N LYS A 94 25.25 17.95 1.30
CA LYS A 94 25.69 17.95 2.70
C LYS A 94 26.41 19.24 3.08
N GLU A 95 27.38 19.70 2.28
CA GLU A 95 28.12 20.94 2.56
C GLU A 95 27.20 22.16 2.51
N ALA A 96 26.26 22.21 1.57
CA ALA A 96 25.30 23.32 1.48
C ALA A 96 24.38 23.39 2.71
N ILE A 97 23.79 22.26 3.12
CA ILE A 97 22.98 22.17 4.34
C ILE A 97 23.82 22.55 5.56
N TYR A 98 25.06 22.05 5.66
CA TYR A 98 25.96 22.37 6.76
C TYR A 98 26.24 23.87 6.84
N ASN A 99 26.62 24.50 5.72
CA ASN A 99 26.95 25.92 5.67
C ASN A 99 25.75 26.80 6.03
N GLU A 100 24.55 26.46 5.52
CA GLU A 100 23.31 27.17 5.87
C GLU A 100 23.04 27.10 7.38
N LEU A 101 23.09 25.91 7.97
CA LEU A 101 22.87 25.72 9.41
C LEU A 101 23.97 26.38 10.25
N LYS A 102 25.24 26.30 9.82
CA LYS A 102 26.39 26.88 10.51
C LYS A 102 26.35 28.41 10.51
N SER A 103 25.85 29.04 9.44
CA SER A 103 25.68 30.50 9.38
C SER A 103 24.76 31.02 10.49
N GLN A 104 23.73 30.23 10.85
CA GLN A 104 22.78 30.59 11.90
C GLN A 104 23.38 30.52 13.33
N VAL A 105 24.49 29.80 13.53
CA VAL A 105 25.19 29.72 14.83
C VAL A 105 25.69 31.10 15.27
N ILE A 106 26.05 31.96 14.31
CA ILE A 106 26.56 33.33 14.59
C ILE A 106 25.50 34.16 15.33
N ILE A 107 24.23 33.98 15.00
CA ILE A 107 23.11 34.73 15.56
C ILE A 107 22.34 33.97 16.66
N LYS A 108 22.61 32.67 16.83
CA LYS A 108 21.94 31.79 17.81
C LYS A 108 22.99 31.10 18.68
N PRO A 109 23.40 31.70 19.81
CA PRO A 109 24.53 31.20 20.61
C PRO A 109 24.29 29.84 21.27
N ASP A 110 23.04 29.42 21.38
CA ASP A 110 22.60 28.12 21.92
C ASP A 110 22.41 27.05 20.83
N LEU A 111 22.71 27.38 19.57
CA LEU A 111 22.73 26.45 18.46
C LEU A 111 24.16 25.92 18.26
N HIS A 112 24.30 24.60 18.24
CA HIS A 112 25.53 23.91 17.87
C HIS A 112 25.30 23.07 16.62
N VAL A 113 26.20 23.22 15.65
CA VAL A 113 26.17 22.51 14.36
C VAL A 113 27.58 22.04 14.04
N GLU A 114 27.74 20.74 13.83
CA GLU A 114 29.04 20.13 13.49
C GLU A 114 28.84 18.86 12.65
N TYR A 115 29.86 18.42 11.93
CA TYR A 115 29.82 17.11 11.27
C TYR A 115 29.68 15.98 12.30
N GLY A 116 28.79 15.02 12.03
CA GLY A 116 28.49 13.96 13.01
C GLY A 116 29.69 13.12 13.40
N HIS A 117 30.57 12.82 12.44
CA HIS A 117 31.81 12.06 12.69
C HIS A 117 32.89 12.85 13.43
N ILE A 118 32.81 14.18 13.45
CA ILE A 118 33.70 15.02 14.26
C ILE A 118 33.14 15.09 15.69
N GLU A 119 31.87 15.49 15.82
CA GLU A 119 31.22 15.66 17.11
C GLU A 119 31.24 14.37 17.95
N LYS A 120 30.87 13.24 17.34
CA LYS A 120 30.64 11.98 18.05
C LYS A 120 31.84 11.03 18.04
N ALA A 121 33.00 11.50 17.58
CA ALA A 121 34.21 10.67 17.47
C ALA A 121 34.64 10.04 18.80
N SER A 122 34.62 10.83 19.88
CA SER A 122 35.02 10.38 21.22
C SER A 122 34.14 9.27 21.78
N GLU A 123 32.88 9.20 21.33
CA GLU A 123 31.89 8.22 21.73
C GLU A 123 31.96 6.91 20.91
N LYS A 124 32.82 6.84 19.88
CA LYS A 124 33.02 5.66 19.02
C LYS A 124 31.70 5.12 18.45
N TRP A 125 30.91 5.98 17.82
CA TRP A 125 29.61 5.58 17.28
C TRP A 125 29.75 4.56 16.15
N LYS A 126 28.76 3.66 16.05
CA LYS A 126 28.65 2.68 14.95
C LYS A 126 28.19 3.30 13.64
N HIS A 127 27.32 4.31 13.75
CA HIS A 127 26.80 5.09 12.62
C HIS A 127 26.90 6.57 12.98
N TYR A 128 27.29 7.38 12.01
CA TYR A 128 27.44 8.82 12.19
C TYR A 128 26.43 9.54 11.30
N PRO A 129 25.69 10.55 11.79
CA PRO A 129 24.90 11.40 10.91
C PRO A 129 25.84 12.24 10.04
N ASP A 130 25.34 12.72 8.91
CA ASP A 130 26.13 13.59 8.05
C ASP A 130 26.37 14.93 8.76
N ILE A 131 25.32 15.47 9.38
CA ILE A 131 25.38 16.68 10.22
C ILE A 131 24.71 16.37 11.56
N TYR A 132 25.38 16.77 12.63
CA TYR A 132 24.83 16.78 13.98
C TYR A 132 24.43 18.19 14.36
N LEU A 133 23.25 18.32 14.97
CA LEU A 133 22.71 19.60 15.41
C LEU A 133 22.18 19.48 16.83
N LYS A 134 22.46 20.48 17.67
CA LYS A 134 21.94 20.58 19.03
C LYS A 134 21.39 21.97 19.31
N LYS A 135 20.19 22.05 19.84
CA LYS A 135 19.49 23.30 20.17
C LYS A 135 18.59 23.07 21.39
N ASN A 136 18.71 23.90 22.42
CA ASN A 136 17.86 23.81 23.62
C ASN A 136 17.78 22.40 24.24
N GLY A 137 18.93 21.70 24.27
CA GLY A 137 19.03 20.32 24.78
C GLY A 137 18.47 19.23 23.86
N LYS A 138 17.80 19.58 22.76
CA LYS A 138 17.36 18.64 21.73
C LYS A 138 18.50 18.40 20.75
N GLU A 139 18.70 17.14 20.39
CA GLU A 139 19.74 16.72 19.46
C GLU A 139 19.11 16.11 18.20
N PHE A 140 19.71 16.38 17.05
CA PHE A 140 19.22 15.98 15.73
C PHE A 140 20.33 15.30 14.92
N ALA A 141 19.96 14.26 14.19
CA ALA A 141 20.77 13.60 13.18
C ALA A 141 20.21 13.96 11.80
N ILE A 142 20.96 14.74 11.02
CA ILE A 142 20.61 15.05 9.64
C ILE A 142 21.42 14.12 8.73
N SER A 143 20.75 13.45 7.80
CA SER A 143 21.38 12.55 6.83
C SER A 143 20.83 12.79 5.43
N VAL A 144 21.72 12.78 4.45
CA VAL A 144 21.42 12.91 3.03
C VAL A 144 21.57 11.53 2.40
N ILE A 145 20.62 11.18 1.54
CA ILE A 145 20.63 9.92 0.81
C ILE A 145 20.51 10.18 -0.68
N THR A 146 21.38 9.54 -1.45
CA THR A 146 21.41 9.61 -2.91
C THR A 146 21.25 8.21 -3.48
N LYS A 147 21.06 8.11 -4.80
CA LYS A 147 20.91 6.82 -5.51
C LYS A 147 19.76 5.94 -4.99
N VAL A 148 18.59 6.51 -4.71
CA VAL A 148 17.39 5.76 -4.28
C VAL A 148 16.63 5.24 -5.51
N HIS A 149 16.77 3.95 -5.88
CA HIS A 149 16.11 3.33 -7.04
C HIS A 149 15.64 1.90 -6.73
N SER A 150 14.70 1.39 -7.54
CA SER A 150 14.21 -0.01 -7.49
C SER A 150 15.29 -1.08 -7.35
N ALA A 151 16.40 -0.97 -8.07
CA ALA A 151 17.43 -1.99 -8.11
C ALA A 151 18.34 -1.95 -6.87
N GLY A 152 18.33 -3.00 -6.04
CA GLY A 152 19.25 -3.09 -4.89
C GLY A 152 18.82 -2.30 -3.64
N ASP A 153 17.56 -1.89 -3.59
CA ASP A 153 17.00 -1.08 -2.49
C ASP A 153 17.00 -1.83 -1.15
N GLU A 154 16.95 -3.17 -1.12
CA GLU A 154 16.93 -3.94 0.14
C GLU A 154 18.09 -3.60 1.09
N ASN A 155 19.31 -3.46 0.56
CA ASN A 155 20.48 -3.13 1.37
C ASN A 155 20.42 -1.68 1.87
N VAL A 156 19.93 -0.78 1.03
CA VAL A 156 19.72 0.64 1.37
C VAL A 156 18.67 0.75 2.47
N VAL A 157 17.54 0.07 2.33
CA VAL A 157 16.48 0.00 3.33
C VAL A 157 16.99 -0.58 4.65
N LYS A 158 17.70 -1.71 4.62
CA LYS A 158 18.31 -2.30 5.83
C LYS A 158 19.27 -1.33 6.50
N MET A 159 20.05 -0.56 5.73
CA MET A 159 20.93 0.47 6.24
C MET A 159 20.14 1.64 6.87
N ILE A 160 19.11 2.16 6.20
CA ILE A 160 18.25 3.24 6.72
C ILE A 160 17.62 2.81 8.04
N LYS A 161 17.01 1.61 8.11
CA LYS A 161 16.41 1.05 9.32
C LYS A 161 17.40 0.99 10.47
N LYS A 162 18.59 0.39 10.24
CA LYS A 162 19.66 0.30 11.25
C LYS A 162 20.12 1.67 11.74
N ARG A 163 20.30 2.64 10.84
CA ARG A 163 20.70 4.02 11.19
C ARG A 163 19.60 4.72 12.00
N ASN A 164 18.35 4.61 11.57
CA ASN A 164 17.20 5.18 12.27
C ASN A 164 17.07 4.63 13.69
N GLU A 165 17.10 3.31 13.85
CA GLU A 165 17.07 2.66 15.16
C GLU A 165 18.25 3.09 16.03
N TYR A 166 19.46 3.13 15.45
CA TYR A 166 20.66 3.54 16.17
C TYR A 166 20.57 4.99 16.65
N PHE A 167 20.22 5.94 15.78
CA PHE A 167 20.10 7.36 16.16
C PHE A 167 18.98 7.59 17.18
N LYS A 168 17.83 6.93 17.03
CA LYS A 168 16.75 6.97 18.02
C LYS A 168 17.20 6.41 19.38
N SER A 169 17.96 5.31 19.38
CA SER A 169 18.53 4.74 20.61
C SER A 169 19.54 5.66 21.31
N LYS A 170 20.11 6.62 20.56
CA LYS A 170 20.98 7.69 21.06
C LYS A 170 20.22 8.95 21.45
N GLY A 171 18.88 8.96 21.37
CA GLY A 171 18.05 10.11 21.71
C GLY A 171 18.04 11.22 20.64
N LEU A 172 18.46 10.92 19.41
CA LEU A 172 18.46 11.90 18.33
C LEU A 172 17.13 11.90 17.57
N ASN A 173 16.67 13.10 17.20
CA ASN A 173 15.62 13.27 16.19
C ASN A 173 16.24 13.16 14.80
N VAL A 174 15.75 12.22 13.98
CA VAL A 174 16.36 11.95 12.68
C VAL A 174 15.63 12.71 11.58
N ILE A 175 16.38 13.37 10.72
CA ILE A 175 15.89 14.06 9.52
C ILE A 175 16.64 13.49 8.32
N TRP A 176 15.88 13.13 7.30
CA TRP A 176 16.39 12.62 6.04
C TRP A 176 16.08 13.55 4.90
N PHE A 177 17.07 13.72 4.04
CA PHE A 177 16.97 14.45 2.78
C PHE A 177 17.28 13.49 1.64
N VAL A 178 16.37 13.39 0.66
CA VAL A 178 16.52 12.55 -0.52
C VAL A 178 17.00 13.40 -1.69
N GLU A 179 18.08 13.01 -2.37
CA GLU A 179 18.42 13.66 -3.65
C GLU A 179 17.27 13.49 -4.64
N ASP A 180 16.85 14.60 -5.24
CA ASP A 180 15.72 14.65 -6.17
C ASP A 180 15.79 13.57 -7.27
N ARG A 181 14.64 12.94 -7.50
CA ARG A 181 14.35 11.93 -8.52
C ARG A 181 12.92 12.11 -8.99
N GLU A 182 12.61 11.54 -10.16
CA GLU A 182 11.24 11.51 -10.69
C GLU A 182 10.28 10.82 -9.71
N LEU A 183 9.60 11.65 -8.91
CA LEU A 183 8.48 11.24 -8.08
C LEU A 183 7.33 10.82 -9.00
N ALA A 184 6.87 9.58 -8.82
CA ALA A 184 5.65 9.10 -9.44
C ALA A 184 4.44 9.57 -8.63
N ASN A 185 4.16 10.88 -8.70
CA ASN A 185 3.03 11.55 -8.05
C ASN A 185 1.83 11.62 -8.99
N ASP A 186 0.76 10.91 -8.63
CA ASP A 186 -0.57 11.02 -9.23
C ASP A 186 -1.51 11.72 -8.25
N TYR A 187 -1.32 13.03 -8.12
CA TYR A 187 -2.10 13.85 -7.20
C TYR A 187 -3.60 13.88 -7.56
N GLY A 188 -3.95 13.67 -8.84
CA GLY A 188 -5.34 13.57 -9.29
C GLY A 188 -6.09 12.43 -8.60
N ASN A 189 -5.42 11.29 -8.40
CA ASN A 189 -5.93 10.15 -7.65
C ASN A 189 -5.46 10.10 -6.19
N ARG A 190 -4.78 11.15 -5.71
CA ARG A 190 -4.18 11.23 -4.37
C ARG A 190 -3.21 10.09 -4.06
N VAL A 191 -2.47 9.62 -5.06
CA VAL A 191 -1.49 8.54 -4.90
C VAL A 191 -0.08 9.07 -5.13
N ILE A 192 0.82 8.79 -4.20
CA ILE A 192 2.27 8.87 -4.44
C ILE A 192 2.81 7.44 -4.42
N HIS A 193 3.48 7.04 -5.49
CA HIS A 193 4.25 5.79 -5.52
C HIS A 193 5.65 6.06 -4.98
N LEU A 194 6.05 5.22 -4.02
CA LEU A 194 7.31 5.35 -3.29
C LEU A 194 8.22 4.16 -3.58
N TRP A 195 9.52 4.38 -3.44
CA TRP A 195 10.46 3.30 -3.17
C TRP A 195 10.35 2.86 -1.71
N GLU A 196 10.78 1.62 -1.40
CA GLU A 196 10.79 1.15 0.00
C GLU A 196 11.68 2.05 0.86
N ALA A 197 12.81 2.51 0.32
CA ALA A 197 13.67 3.45 1.00
C ALA A 197 12.93 4.76 1.34
N GLU A 198 12.18 5.35 0.39
CA GLU A 198 11.42 6.59 0.63
C GLU A 198 10.34 6.42 1.70
N TYR A 199 9.66 5.26 1.70
CA TYR A 199 8.70 4.89 2.73
C TYR A 199 9.32 4.96 4.14
N GLU A 200 10.56 4.50 4.30
CA GLU A 200 11.28 4.47 5.58
C GLU A 200 11.93 5.81 5.97
N LEU A 201 12.07 6.73 5.01
CA LEU A 201 12.66 8.06 5.20
C LEU A 201 11.60 9.11 5.57
N ALA A 202 10.32 8.80 5.43
CA ALA A 202 9.24 9.69 5.84
C ALA A 202 9.26 9.93 7.36
N ILE A 203 9.31 11.21 7.76
CA ILE A 203 9.43 11.62 9.16
C ILE A 203 8.20 12.39 9.63
N LYS A 204 8.01 12.44 10.96
CA LYS A 204 6.94 13.21 11.60
C LYS A 204 7.48 14.57 12.05
N THR A 205 6.78 15.63 11.70
CA THR A 205 7.07 17.01 12.08
C THR A 205 5.91 17.67 12.82
N SER A 206 6.10 18.89 13.33
CA SER A 206 5.04 19.64 13.98
C SER A 206 3.92 20.02 13.01
N GLN A 207 4.24 20.34 11.75
CA GLN A 207 3.22 20.61 10.73
C GLN A 207 2.39 19.37 10.39
N ASP A 208 3.00 18.18 10.41
CA ASP A 208 2.26 16.93 10.20
C ASP A 208 1.22 16.70 11.30
N THR A 209 1.51 17.13 12.53
CA THR A 209 0.56 17.03 13.65
C THR A 209 -0.65 17.96 13.45
N ILE A 210 -0.46 19.12 12.84
CA ILE A 210 -1.55 20.05 12.48
C ILE A 210 -2.40 19.43 11.37
N TRP A 211 -1.76 18.80 10.38
CA TRP A 211 -2.44 18.03 9.36
C TRP A 211 -3.24 16.87 9.95
N ASP A 212 -2.68 16.05 10.85
CA ASP A 212 -3.43 14.97 11.51
C ASP A 212 -4.71 15.49 12.16
N TYR A 213 -4.61 16.61 12.89
CA TYR A 213 -5.77 17.21 13.56
C TYR A 213 -6.88 17.58 12.57
N LEU A 214 -6.52 18.24 11.45
CA LEU A 214 -7.47 18.57 10.40
C LEU A 214 -8.11 17.30 9.81
N LEU A 215 -7.30 16.32 9.42
CA LEU A 215 -7.80 15.12 8.75
C LEU A 215 -8.67 14.28 9.70
N HIS A 216 -8.30 14.15 10.98
CA HIS A 216 -9.14 13.50 11.98
C HIS A 216 -10.46 14.24 12.21
N LYS A 217 -10.45 15.57 12.26
CA LYS A 217 -11.67 16.38 12.38
C LYS A 217 -12.60 16.09 11.21
N LEU A 218 -12.09 16.13 9.97
CA LEU A 218 -12.89 15.86 8.77
C LEU A 218 -13.40 14.42 8.72
N ASP A 219 -12.58 13.44 9.10
CA ASP A 219 -12.97 12.01 9.13
C ASP A 219 -14.07 11.73 10.17
N GLN A 220 -14.12 12.48 11.27
CA GLN A 220 -15.16 12.37 12.29
C GLN A 220 -16.51 12.98 11.89
N GLU A 221 -16.54 13.90 10.93
CA GLU A 221 -17.78 14.56 10.50
C GLU A 221 -18.74 13.63 9.75
N ASP A 222 -18.23 12.56 9.14
CA ASP A 222 -19.07 11.52 8.52
C ASP A 222 -18.55 10.12 8.83
N PRO A 223 -19.05 9.49 9.91
CA PRO A 223 -18.62 8.15 10.30
C PRO A 223 -18.89 7.05 9.25
N LYS A 224 -19.68 7.34 8.20
CA LYS A 224 -19.99 6.36 7.15
C LYS A 224 -19.01 6.42 5.98
N GLN A 225 -18.29 7.53 5.80
CA GLN A 225 -17.40 7.76 4.68
C GLN A 225 -16.06 8.26 5.19
N SER A 226 -15.05 7.41 5.10
CA SER A 226 -13.70 7.82 5.45
C SER A 226 -13.19 8.86 4.46
N ILE A 227 -12.19 9.64 4.89
CA ILE A 227 -11.51 10.58 4.01
C ILE A 227 -11.00 9.92 2.73
N PHE A 228 -10.55 8.68 2.81
CA PHE A 228 -10.08 7.92 1.65
C PHE A 228 -11.20 7.61 0.65
N ASP A 229 -12.41 7.33 1.13
CA ASP A 229 -13.58 7.05 0.30
C ASP A 229 -14.01 8.31 -0.46
N ILE A 230 -13.99 9.47 0.22
CA ILE A 230 -14.33 10.77 -0.36
C ILE A 230 -13.41 11.12 -1.52
N PHE A 231 -12.13 10.78 -1.42
CA PHE A 231 -11.15 10.97 -2.49
C PHE A 231 -11.05 9.78 -3.46
N LYS A 232 -11.95 8.79 -3.36
CA LYS A 232 -11.94 7.56 -4.18
C LYS A 232 -10.58 6.83 -4.15
N TYR A 233 -9.84 6.97 -3.05
CA TYR A 233 -8.53 6.37 -2.87
C TYR A 233 -8.66 4.87 -2.62
N LYS A 234 -8.01 4.05 -3.45
CA LYS A 234 -8.01 2.59 -3.33
C LYS A 234 -7.02 2.16 -2.25
N LYS A 235 -7.44 2.21 -0.99
CA LYS A 235 -6.66 1.73 0.16
C LYS A 235 -6.43 0.21 0.09
N THR A 236 -5.22 -0.25 0.40
CA THR A 236 -4.94 -1.70 0.54
C THR A 236 -5.25 -2.17 1.96
N ILE A 237 -4.97 -1.32 2.96
CA ILE A 237 -5.24 -1.53 4.38
C ILE A 237 -6.00 -0.30 4.87
N ASP A 238 -6.85 -0.39 5.88
CA ASP A 238 -7.41 0.80 6.55
C ASP A 238 -6.26 1.59 7.20
N PRO A 239 -5.78 2.70 6.59
CA PRO A 239 -4.63 3.40 7.10
C PRO A 239 -5.07 4.21 8.31
N SER A 240 -4.32 4.13 9.41
CA SER A 240 -4.44 5.15 10.45
C SER A 240 -3.98 6.49 9.87
N ILE A 241 -4.72 7.56 10.14
CA ILE A 241 -4.27 8.92 9.83
C ILE A 241 -3.01 9.19 10.66
N ASP A 242 -1.86 9.08 10.00
CA ASP A 242 -0.54 9.42 10.51
C ASP A 242 0.22 10.12 9.37
N VAL A 243 0.00 11.42 9.25
CA VAL A 243 0.62 12.24 8.21
C VAL A 243 2.12 12.29 8.45
N LYS A 244 2.91 12.12 7.40
CA LYS A 244 4.36 12.24 7.44
C LYS A 244 4.86 13.10 6.31
N SER A 245 6.06 13.60 6.50
CA SER A 245 6.77 14.42 5.54
C SER A 245 7.87 13.65 4.84
N LEU A 246 8.01 13.91 3.55
CA LEU A 246 9.15 13.48 2.76
C LEU A 246 9.81 14.70 2.11
N TYR A 247 11.14 14.76 2.20
CA TYR A 247 11.94 15.92 1.80
C TYR A 247 12.91 15.56 0.68
N TYR A 248 12.75 16.23 -0.46
CA TYR A 248 13.64 16.08 -1.61
C TYR A 248 14.50 17.32 -1.79
N VAL A 249 15.79 17.15 -2.07
CA VAL A 249 16.73 18.25 -2.32
C VAL A 249 17.00 18.37 -3.82
N HIS A 250 16.77 19.57 -4.34
CA HIS A 250 17.04 19.93 -5.73
C HIS A 250 18.35 20.71 -5.80
N SER A 251 19.38 20.10 -6.39
CA SER A 251 20.66 20.78 -6.64
C SER A 251 20.64 21.43 -8.04
N GLY A 252 20.05 22.63 -8.14
CA GLY A 252 20.05 23.48 -9.34
C GLY A 252 20.91 24.74 -9.15
N ASP A 253 20.57 25.84 -9.84
CA ASP A 253 21.20 27.15 -9.65
C ASP A 253 21.04 27.66 -8.21
N GLU A 254 19.88 27.37 -7.61
CA GLU A 254 19.59 27.55 -6.19
C GLU A 254 19.16 26.21 -5.59
N MET A 255 19.66 25.89 -4.39
CA MET A 255 19.20 24.70 -3.67
C MET A 255 17.83 24.94 -3.06
N THR A 256 16.88 24.08 -3.43
CA THR A 256 15.51 24.10 -2.90
C THR A 256 15.13 22.74 -2.36
N PHE A 257 14.15 22.71 -1.46
CA PHE A 257 13.54 21.47 -0.98
C PHE A 257 12.12 21.34 -1.51
N SER A 258 11.75 20.15 -2.00
CA SER A 258 10.33 19.80 -2.13
C SER A 258 9.84 19.15 -0.84
N VAL A 259 8.68 19.61 -0.35
CA VAL A 259 8.01 19.09 0.84
C VAL A 259 6.73 18.39 0.42
N TYR A 260 6.60 17.11 0.74
CA TYR A 260 5.39 16.32 0.50
C TYR A 260 4.79 15.86 1.82
N ARG A 261 3.48 16.08 1.99
CA ARG A 261 2.68 15.58 3.10
C ARG A 261 1.91 14.34 2.63
N LEU A 262 2.06 13.22 3.34
CA LEU A 262 1.50 11.94 2.91
C LEU A 262 1.04 11.07 4.09
N ILE A 263 0.09 10.17 3.85
CA ILE A 263 -0.28 9.09 4.78
C ILE A 263 0.17 7.77 4.15
N LEU A 264 1.03 7.03 4.85
CA LEU A 264 1.56 5.76 4.34
C LEU A 264 0.46 4.68 4.36
N ASP A 265 0.21 4.02 3.22
CA ASP A 265 -0.78 2.92 3.09
C ASP A 265 -0.08 1.55 3.12
N GLU A 266 0.55 1.16 2.00
CA GLU A 266 1.04 -0.20 1.81
C GLU A 266 2.53 -0.35 2.17
N LYS A 267 2.83 -1.29 3.09
CA LYS A 267 4.21 -1.69 3.48
C LYS A 267 4.83 -2.75 2.56
N ARG A 268 4.29 -2.91 1.35
CA ARG A 268 4.71 -3.90 0.36
C ARG A 268 4.64 -3.29 -1.03
N HIS A 269 5.35 -3.88 -1.98
CA HIS A 269 5.40 -3.40 -3.36
C HIS A 269 4.05 -3.61 -4.08
N PRO A 270 3.49 -2.59 -4.76
CA PRO A 270 3.98 -1.20 -4.86
C PRO A 270 3.78 -0.40 -3.57
N TYR A 271 4.87 0.17 -3.05
CA TYR A 271 4.78 1.07 -1.91
C TYR A 271 4.05 2.33 -2.37
N LYS A 272 3.00 2.68 -1.65
CA LYS A 272 2.15 3.82 -1.97
C LYS A 272 1.75 4.56 -0.71
N ALA A 273 1.47 5.84 -0.91
CA ALA A 273 0.94 6.72 0.11
C ALA A 273 -0.22 7.55 -0.44
N PHE A 274 -1.12 7.94 0.44
CA PHE A 274 -2.15 8.93 0.16
C PHE A 274 -1.53 10.32 0.18
N ALA A 275 -1.62 11.05 -0.92
CA ALA A 275 -1.07 12.39 -1.07
C ALA A 275 -1.97 13.44 -0.39
N VAL A 276 -1.52 14.01 0.72
CA VAL A 276 -2.28 15.04 1.43
C VAL A 276 -2.19 16.37 0.69
N ASN A 277 -1.01 16.72 0.17
CA ASN A 277 -0.83 17.87 -0.71
C ASN A 277 -0.13 17.49 -2.04
N ALA A 278 -0.08 18.45 -2.98
CA ALA A 278 0.58 18.25 -4.27
C ALA A 278 2.11 18.28 -4.16
N GLY A 279 2.61 18.68 -2.99
CA GLY A 279 3.97 19.09 -2.74
C GLY A 279 4.23 20.53 -3.17
N TYR A 280 5.17 21.17 -2.50
CA TYR A 280 5.62 22.52 -2.85
C TYR A 280 7.13 22.64 -2.67
N ARG A 281 7.72 23.66 -3.31
CA ARG A 281 9.14 23.97 -3.17
C ARG A 281 9.34 25.12 -2.19
N VAL A 282 10.40 25.02 -1.40
CA VAL A 282 10.83 26.03 -0.43
C VAL A 282 12.34 26.23 -0.59
N SER A 283 12.82 27.46 -0.41
CA SER A 283 14.25 27.76 -0.47
C SER A 283 14.99 27.02 0.66
N MET A 284 16.27 26.73 0.46
CA MET A 284 17.06 26.08 1.51
C MET A 284 17.13 26.90 2.79
N SER A 285 17.28 28.22 2.67
CA SER A 285 17.36 29.14 3.80
C SER A 285 16.05 29.20 4.59
N ASP A 286 14.89 29.13 3.94
CA ASP A 286 13.59 29.12 4.62
C ASP A 286 13.31 27.78 5.32
N ALA A 287 13.63 26.66 4.66
CA ALA A 287 13.37 25.33 5.22
C ALA A 287 14.28 25.00 6.41
N LEU A 288 15.53 25.49 6.41
CA LEU A 288 16.52 25.18 7.45
C LEU A 288 16.53 26.20 8.59
N VAL A 289 15.56 27.12 8.66
CA VAL A 289 15.46 28.03 9.81
C VAL A 289 15.28 27.23 11.10
N ILE A 290 16.15 27.49 12.08
CA ILE A 290 16.07 26.84 13.39
C ILE A 290 15.40 27.78 14.40
N ARG A 291 14.26 27.38 14.95
CA ARG A 291 13.67 28.01 16.14
C ARG A 291 13.97 27.12 17.35
N ASP A 292 12.98 26.39 17.85
CA ASP A 292 13.19 25.29 18.82
C ASP A 292 13.41 23.93 18.14
N SER A 293 13.04 23.85 16.87
CA SER A 293 13.31 22.76 15.95
C SER A 293 13.62 23.34 14.57
N ILE A 294 14.09 22.48 13.66
CA ILE A 294 14.18 22.83 12.25
C ILE A 294 12.75 22.85 11.71
N ILE A 295 12.37 23.92 10.99
CA ILE A 295 10.99 24.11 10.52
C ILE A 295 10.68 23.12 9.39
N LEU A 296 11.60 22.94 8.43
CA LEU A 296 11.48 22.06 7.26
C LEU A 296 10.25 22.33 6.39
N SER A 297 9.64 23.50 6.47
CA SER A 297 8.40 23.79 5.74
C SER A 297 8.13 25.28 5.67
N ASP A 298 7.28 25.68 4.72
CA ASP A 298 6.65 26.99 4.71
C ASP A 298 5.29 26.89 5.39
N ALA A 299 5.14 27.56 6.54
CA ALA A 299 3.92 27.50 7.33
C ALA A 299 2.72 28.16 6.64
N GLU A 300 2.96 29.24 5.89
CA GLU A 300 1.90 29.93 5.15
C GLU A 300 1.42 29.06 3.99
N LYS A 301 2.36 28.38 3.31
CA LYS A 301 2.02 27.45 2.25
C LYS A 301 1.28 26.22 2.76
N ASP A 302 1.69 25.66 3.91
CA ASP A 302 0.96 24.57 4.57
C ASP A 302 -0.47 25.00 4.99
N ASP A 303 -0.67 26.24 5.45
CA ASP A 303 -1.99 26.78 5.78
C ASP A 303 -2.89 26.95 4.54
N GLU A 304 -2.31 27.40 3.42
CA GLU A 304 -3.00 27.45 2.13
C GLU A 304 -3.42 26.05 1.67
N ASP A 305 -2.48 25.11 1.63
CA ASP A 305 -2.73 23.72 1.20
C ASP A 305 -3.81 23.06 2.09
N ARG A 306 -3.84 23.33 3.40
CA ARG A 306 -4.89 22.86 4.32
C ARG A 306 -6.27 23.39 3.95
N ARG A 307 -6.39 24.69 3.67
CA ARG A 307 -7.66 25.31 3.25
C ARG A 307 -8.13 24.74 1.92
N GLU A 308 -7.22 24.60 0.96
CA GLU A 308 -7.53 23.99 -0.34
C GLU A 308 -8.01 22.55 -0.20
N PHE A 309 -7.35 21.77 0.67
CA PHE A 309 -7.72 20.40 0.97
C PHE A 309 -9.14 20.31 1.56
N GLU A 310 -9.47 21.16 2.54
CA GLU A 310 -10.79 21.22 3.17
C GLU A 310 -11.89 21.57 2.16
N VAL A 311 -11.66 22.58 1.29
CA VAL A 311 -12.60 22.94 0.22
C VAL A 311 -12.85 21.76 -0.72
N LEU A 312 -11.77 21.07 -1.13
CA LEU A 312 -11.88 19.93 -2.02
C LEU A 312 -12.56 18.73 -1.37
N TYR A 313 -12.34 18.50 -0.07
CA TYR A 313 -13.03 17.49 0.72
C TYR A 313 -14.54 17.69 0.68
N TYR A 314 -15.05 18.88 1.02
CA TYR A 314 -16.49 19.14 1.01
C TYR A 314 -17.09 19.07 -0.39
N SER A 315 -16.36 19.54 -1.41
CA SER A 315 -16.77 19.44 -2.81
C SER A 315 -16.93 17.97 -3.23
N ASN A 316 -15.97 17.11 -2.91
CA ASN A 316 -16.03 15.69 -3.25
C ASN A 316 -17.07 14.93 -2.43
N LYS A 317 -17.22 15.25 -1.14
CA LYS A 317 -18.28 14.70 -0.28
C LYS A 317 -19.66 14.99 -0.84
N LYS A 318 -19.90 16.23 -1.29
CA LYS A 318 -21.16 16.61 -1.93
C LYS A 318 -21.42 15.80 -3.20
N LYS A 319 -20.41 15.68 -4.09
CA LYS A 319 -20.52 14.87 -5.31
C LYS A 319 -20.82 13.41 -5.00
N LEU A 320 -20.16 12.83 -4.00
CA LEU A 320 -20.36 11.46 -3.58
C LEU A 320 -21.77 11.23 -3.01
N GLN A 321 -22.30 12.21 -2.27
CA GLN A 321 -23.68 12.19 -1.79
C GLN A 321 -24.68 12.27 -2.96
N GLU A 322 -24.46 13.17 -3.93
CA GLU A 322 -25.29 13.30 -5.13
C GLU A 322 -25.29 12.00 -5.96
N GLU A 323 -24.12 11.37 -6.14
CA GLU A 323 -23.95 10.06 -6.79
C GLU A 323 -24.75 8.97 -6.05
N TYR A 324 -24.68 8.94 -4.71
CA TYR A 324 -25.43 7.96 -3.90
C TYR A 324 -26.94 8.16 -4.00
N GLU A 325 -27.42 9.40 -3.91
CA GLU A 325 -28.84 9.70 -4.06
C GLU A 325 -29.37 9.36 -5.45
N GLU A 326 -28.57 9.57 -6.50
CA GLU A 326 -28.91 9.17 -7.86
C GLU A 326 -29.02 7.64 -7.99
N GLN A 327 -28.05 6.90 -7.43
CA GLN A 327 -28.11 5.44 -7.38
C GLN A 327 -29.37 4.93 -6.65
N GLN A 328 -29.75 5.55 -5.52
CA GLN A 328 -30.97 5.18 -4.80
C GLN A 328 -32.24 5.47 -5.61
N ARG A 329 -32.29 6.61 -6.30
CA ARG A 329 -33.41 6.93 -7.21
C ARG A 329 -33.53 5.92 -8.34
N GLU A 330 -32.40 5.48 -8.90
CA GLU A 330 -32.38 4.50 -9.98
C GLU A 330 -32.83 3.11 -9.51
N ILE A 331 -32.35 2.65 -8.34
CA ILE A 331 -32.81 1.40 -7.73
C ILE A 331 -34.32 1.43 -7.50
N LEU A 332 -34.87 2.55 -6.99
CA LEU A 332 -36.30 2.71 -6.77
C LEU A 332 -37.11 2.70 -8.09
N ARG A 333 -36.58 3.31 -9.16
CA ARG A 333 -37.20 3.26 -10.49
C ARG A 333 -37.27 1.84 -11.02
N GLN A 334 -36.19 1.08 -10.89
CA GLN A 334 -36.14 -0.32 -11.33
C GLN A 334 -37.08 -1.21 -10.51
N GLN A 335 -37.23 -0.96 -9.20
CA GLN A 335 -38.20 -1.67 -8.37
C GLN A 335 -39.63 -1.39 -8.80
N LYS A 336 -39.99 -0.12 -9.05
CA LYS A 336 -41.33 0.24 -9.53
C LYS A 336 -41.66 -0.35 -10.90
N GLN A 337 -40.69 -0.36 -11.82
CA GLN A 337 -40.86 -1.01 -13.13
C GLN A 337 -41.13 -2.50 -12.98
N LYS A 338 -40.34 -3.20 -12.15
CA LYS A 338 -40.56 -4.63 -11.87
C LYS A 338 -41.90 -4.91 -11.20
N GLU A 339 -42.35 -4.05 -10.29
CA GLU A 339 -43.68 -4.17 -9.66
C GLU A 339 -44.82 -3.96 -10.68
N GLU A 340 -44.67 -2.99 -11.58
CA GLU A 340 -45.65 -2.73 -12.65
C GLU A 340 -45.69 -3.86 -13.69
N GLU A 341 -44.54 -4.41 -14.07
CA GLU A 341 -44.42 -5.60 -14.92
C GLU A 341 -45.07 -6.81 -14.25
N GLN A 342 -44.75 -7.06 -12.98
CA GLN A 342 -45.34 -8.17 -12.21
C GLN A 342 -46.85 -8.00 -12.07
N ARG A 343 -47.33 -6.78 -11.85
CA ARG A 343 -48.76 -6.47 -11.78
C ARG A 343 -49.44 -6.71 -13.13
N SER A 344 -48.85 -6.25 -14.22
CA SER A 344 -49.36 -6.45 -15.58
C SER A 344 -49.42 -7.93 -15.94
N GLU A 345 -48.40 -8.71 -15.56
CA GLU A 345 -48.36 -10.16 -15.78
C GLU A 345 -49.39 -10.88 -14.90
N ASN A 346 -49.56 -10.49 -13.63
CA ASN A 346 -50.59 -11.03 -12.75
C ASN A 346 -52.00 -10.73 -13.30
N GLU A 347 -52.25 -9.51 -13.79
CA GLU A 347 -53.53 -9.12 -14.43
C GLU A 347 -53.78 -9.94 -15.71
N ARG A 348 -52.74 -10.14 -16.54
CA ARG A 348 -52.81 -11.01 -17.72
C ARG A 348 -53.12 -12.46 -17.36
N GLN A 349 -52.49 -13.00 -16.32
CA GLN A 349 -52.74 -14.36 -15.84
C GLN A 349 -54.16 -14.51 -15.29
N GLN A 350 -54.67 -13.50 -14.58
CA GLN A 350 -56.05 -13.48 -14.11
C GLN A 350 -57.05 -13.49 -15.27
N LEU A 351 -56.81 -12.69 -16.32
CA LEU A 351 -57.64 -12.70 -17.53
C LEU A 351 -57.61 -14.07 -18.23
N LEU A 352 -56.43 -14.67 -18.39
CA LEU A 352 -56.29 -16.03 -18.96
C LEU A 352 -57.03 -17.08 -18.14
N ASN A 353 -56.96 -17.00 -16.80
CA ASN A 353 -57.69 -17.89 -15.91
C ASN A 353 -59.21 -17.71 -16.06
N GLN A 354 -59.70 -16.46 -16.12
CA GLN A 354 -61.12 -16.16 -16.34
C GLN A 354 -61.61 -16.69 -17.69
N GLU A 355 -60.84 -16.53 -18.77
CA GLU A 355 -61.17 -17.09 -20.09
C GLU A 355 -61.19 -18.63 -20.05
N SER A 356 -60.25 -19.25 -19.35
CA SER A 356 -60.22 -20.70 -19.16
C SER A 356 -61.44 -21.21 -18.41
N ASP A 357 -61.83 -20.52 -17.33
CA ASP A 357 -63.03 -20.85 -16.54
C ASP A 357 -64.31 -20.69 -17.36
N GLN A 358 -64.43 -19.61 -18.15
CA GLN A 358 -65.54 -19.42 -19.07
C GLN A 358 -65.62 -20.55 -20.11
N ARG A 359 -64.50 -20.93 -20.72
CA ARG A 359 -64.44 -22.08 -21.64
C ARG A 359 -64.81 -23.39 -20.96
N TRP A 360 -64.43 -23.58 -19.70
CA TRP A 360 -64.79 -24.77 -18.93
C TRP A 360 -66.30 -24.82 -18.66
N GLU A 361 -66.91 -23.71 -18.24
CA GLU A 361 -68.36 -23.59 -18.06
C GLU A 361 -69.12 -23.74 -19.39
N GLU A 362 -68.62 -23.20 -20.50
CA GLU A 362 -69.17 -23.45 -21.84
C GLU A 362 -69.11 -24.94 -22.21
N ARG A 363 -67.99 -25.62 -21.95
CA ARG A 363 -67.88 -27.08 -22.16
C ARG A 363 -68.90 -27.83 -21.31
N LYS A 364 -69.13 -27.39 -20.08
CA LYS A 364 -70.10 -27.99 -19.14
C LYS A 364 -71.55 -27.76 -19.62
N ARG A 365 -71.88 -26.58 -20.15
CA ARG A 365 -73.19 -26.26 -20.74
C ARG A 365 -73.41 -26.98 -22.07
N ASN A 366 -72.36 -27.12 -22.88
CA ASN A 366 -72.37 -27.83 -24.15
C ASN A 366 -72.09 -29.33 -23.99
N GLN A 367 -72.23 -29.88 -22.78
CA GLN A 367 -72.16 -31.30 -22.51
C GLN A 367 -73.60 -31.88 -22.53
N PRO A 368 -74.13 -32.35 -23.68
CA PRO A 368 -75.32 -33.18 -23.68
C PRO A 368 -75.04 -34.47 -22.89
N GLN A 369 -76.07 -34.94 -22.19
CA GLN A 369 -76.15 -36.19 -21.41
C GLN A 369 -75.12 -37.26 -21.86
N TYR A 370 -73.94 -37.25 -21.23
CA TYR A 370 -72.96 -38.33 -21.32
C TYR A 370 -72.59 -38.78 -19.91
N ASN A 371 -73.60 -38.98 -19.06
CA ASN A 371 -73.49 -39.62 -17.76
C ASN A 371 -74.61 -40.66 -17.61
N GLN A 372 -74.63 -41.64 -18.51
CA GLN A 372 -75.32 -42.92 -18.29
C GLN A 372 -74.73 -44.04 -19.18
N THR A 373 -73.40 -44.09 -19.32
CA THR A 373 -72.69 -45.27 -19.90
C THR A 373 -71.21 -45.27 -19.51
N GLN A 374 -70.90 -45.09 -18.23
CA GLN A 374 -69.54 -45.29 -17.70
C GLN A 374 -69.50 -46.14 -16.44
N SER A 375 -70.47 -47.05 -16.27
CA SER A 375 -70.44 -48.05 -15.20
C SER A 375 -70.22 -49.49 -15.70
N SER A 376 -69.95 -49.71 -17.00
CA SER A 376 -69.63 -51.05 -17.55
C SER A 376 -68.28 -51.14 -18.29
N ARG A 377 -67.43 -50.11 -18.18
CA ARG A 377 -66.06 -50.10 -18.75
C ARG A 377 -64.94 -50.36 -17.72
N PHE A 378 -65.28 -50.51 -16.45
CA PHE A 378 -64.29 -50.70 -15.38
C PHE A 378 -63.77 -52.13 -15.28
N ASP A 379 -64.55 -53.14 -15.67
CA ASP A 379 -64.11 -54.54 -15.55
C ASP A 379 -63.10 -54.98 -16.62
N ILE A 380 -63.06 -54.34 -17.80
CA ILE A 380 -62.10 -54.68 -18.87
C ILE A 380 -60.76 -53.92 -18.68
N GLY A 381 -60.75 -52.81 -17.94
CA GLY A 381 -59.56 -51.98 -17.72
C GLY A 381 -58.70 -52.40 -16.53
N LEU A 382 -59.31 -52.87 -15.45
CA LEU A 382 -58.58 -53.21 -14.22
C LEU A 382 -57.66 -54.42 -14.40
N GLU A 383 -58.12 -55.45 -15.12
CA GLU A 383 -57.29 -56.63 -15.41
C GLU A 383 -56.09 -56.29 -16.31
N ALA A 384 -56.28 -55.45 -17.33
CA ALA A 384 -55.16 -54.96 -18.16
C ALA A 384 -54.17 -54.10 -17.36
N ILE A 385 -54.66 -53.34 -16.36
CA ILE A 385 -53.82 -52.59 -15.42
C ILE A 385 -53.02 -53.53 -14.52
N LYS A 386 -53.65 -54.57 -13.96
CA LYS A 386 -52.97 -55.57 -13.13
C LYS A 386 -51.89 -56.31 -13.92
N GLU A 387 -52.18 -56.70 -15.15
CA GLU A 387 -51.21 -57.36 -16.04
C GLU A 387 -49.99 -56.46 -16.29
N LYS A 388 -50.22 -55.19 -16.64
CA LYS A 388 -49.13 -54.24 -16.87
C LYS A 388 -48.33 -53.95 -15.60
N LEU A 389 -48.99 -53.87 -14.44
CA LEU A 389 -48.32 -53.67 -13.15
C LEU A 389 -47.46 -54.89 -12.77
N ALA A 390 -47.96 -56.11 -13.04
CA ALA A 390 -47.19 -57.34 -12.86
C ALA A 390 -45.95 -57.39 -13.77
N ARG A 391 -46.05 -56.93 -15.02
CA ARG A 391 -44.90 -56.78 -15.93
C ARG A 391 -43.90 -55.74 -15.40
N CYS A 392 -44.38 -54.63 -14.86
CA CYS A 392 -43.51 -53.62 -14.24
C CYS A 392 -42.72 -54.20 -13.07
N LYS A 393 -43.33 -55.04 -12.21
CA LYS A 393 -42.69 -55.66 -11.04
C LYS A 393 -41.48 -56.54 -11.37
N ILE A 394 -41.46 -57.15 -12.54
CA ILE A 394 -40.36 -58.00 -13.00
C ILE A 394 -39.44 -57.26 -13.99
N SER A 395 -39.67 -55.96 -14.22
CA SER A 395 -38.81 -55.18 -15.12
C SER A 395 -37.42 -55.01 -14.50
N PRO A 396 -36.34 -55.32 -15.23
CA PRO A 396 -34.97 -55.06 -14.77
C PRO A 396 -34.70 -53.59 -14.44
N MET A 397 -35.52 -52.68 -14.98
CA MET A 397 -35.41 -51.23 -14.75
C MET A 397 -35.75 -50.84 -13.30
N LEU A 398 -36.43 -51.69 -12.52
CA LEU A 398 -36.74 -51.42 -11.11
C LEU A 398 -35.49 -51.38 -10.22
N GLU A 399 -34.46 -52.17 -10.55
CA GLU A 399 -33.17 -52.13 -9.83
C GLU A 399 -32.42 -50.82 -10.09
N ILE A 400 -32.59 -50.27 -11.30
CA ILE A 400 -31.94 -49.03 -11.73
C ILE A 400 -32.66 -47.80 -11.15
N TYR A 401 -34.00 -47.88 -11.01
CA TYR A 401 -34.85 -46.77 -10.55
C TYR A 401 -35.72 -47.19 -9.36
N PRO A 402 -35.14 -47.24 -8.14
CA PRO A 402 -35.84 -47.75 -6.95
C PRO A 402 -37.06 -46.91 -6.55
N VAL A 403 -37.14 -45.65 -6.98
CA VAL A 403 -38.32 -44.77 -6.76
C VAL A 403 -39.62 -45.40 -7.27
N PHE A 404 -39.56 -46.25 -8.30
CA PHE A 404 -40.76 -46.89 -8.83
C PHE A 404 -41.36 -47.96 -7.92
N HIS A 405 -40.63 -48.49 -6.92
CA HIS A 405 -41.19 -49.44 -5.96
C HIS A 405 -42.37 -48.85 -5.18
N SER A 406 -42.19 -47.65 -4.62
CA SER A 406 -43.25 -46.99 -3.84
C SER A 406 -44.45 -46.60 -4.71
N HIS A 407 -44.24 -46.30 -6.00
CA HIS A 407 -45.33 -46.07 -6.92
C HIS A 407 -46.08 -47.35 -7.30
N ILE A 408 -45.38 -48.49 -7.45
CA ILE A 408 -46.02 -49.79 -7.68
C ILE A 408 -46.89 -50.16 -6.47
N GLU A 409 -46.33 -50.08 -5.26
CA GLU A 409 -47.06 -50.37 -4.01
C GLU A 409 -48.30 -49.48 -3.85
N TYR A 410 -48.17 -48.19 -4.17
CA TYR A 410 -49.30 -47.27 -4.17
C TYR A 410 -50.38 -47.70 -5.18
N CYS A 411 -50.00 -48.04 -6.40
CA CYS A 411 -50.94 -48.53 -7.42
C CYS A 411 -51.67 -49.81 -6.96
N GLU A 412 -50.97 -50.74 -6.31
CA GLU A 412 -51.59 -51.95 -5.75
C GLU A 412 -52.57 -51.64 -4.61
N SER A 413 -52.21 -50.71 -3.74
CA SER A 413 -53.10 -50.28 -2.66
C SER A 413 -54.40 -49.68 -3.19
N ILE A 414 -54.33 -48.93 -4.30
CA ILE A 414 -55.52 -48.42 -4.96
C ILE A 414 -56.31 -49.54 -5.61
N ILE A 415 -55.67 -50.47 -6.33
CA ILE A 415 -56.35 -51.61 -6.96
C ILE A 415 -57.15 -52.41 -5.94
N LEU A 416 -56.56 -52.73 -4.77
CA LEU A 416 -57.25 -53.42 -3.68
C LEU A 416 -58.49 -52.66 -3.19
N LYS A 417 -58.39 -51.34 -3.03
CA LYS A 417 -59.55 -50.52 -2.68
C LYS A 417 -60.63 -50.50 -3.79
N ILE A 418 -60.24 -50.58 -5.08
CA ILE A 418 -61.20 -50.69 -6.20
C ILE A 418 -61.97 -52.00 -6.04
N GLU A 419 -61.26 -53.10 -5.83
CA GLU A 419 -61.87 -54.44 -5.71
C GLU A 419 -62.82 -54.55 -4.51
N ASN A 420 -62.53 -53.84 -3.43
CA ASN A 420 -63.38 -53.79 -2.25
C ASN A 420 -64.55 -52.79 -2.36
N ASN A 421 -64.76 -52.15 -3.52
CA ASN A 421 -65.74 -51.09 -3.73
C ASN A 421 -65.59 -49.89 -2.77
N GLU A 422 -64.37 -49.64 -2.28
CA GLU A 422 -64.08 -48.56 -1.33
C GLU A 422 -63.66 -47.25 -2.00
N ASN A 423 -63.54 -47.23 -3.33
CA ASN A 423 -62.86 -46.15 -4.05
C ASN A 423 -63.74 -45.04 -4.58
N THR A 424 -63.13 -43.86 -4.67
CA THR A 424 -63.62 -42.70 -5.40
C THR A 424 -63.10 -42.69 -6.84
N LYS A 425 -63.85 -42.12 -7.78
CA LYS A 425 -63.42 -41.91 -9.19
C LYS A 425 -62.02 -41.28 -9.29
N ASN A 426 -61.69 -40.40 -8.35
CA ASN A 426 -60.40 -39.71 -8.27
C ASN A 426 -59.22 -40.68 -8.04
N GLU A 427 -59.42 -41.75 -7.26
CA GLU A 427 -58.39 -42.76 -7.01
C GLU A 427 -58.11 -43.59 -8.28
N TYR A 428 -59.13 -43.87 -9.07
CA TYR A 428 -58.96 -44.55 -10.36
C TYR A 428 -58.22 -43.70 -11.40
N ASP A 429 -58.56 -42.41 -11.52
CA ASP A 429 -57.86 -41.50 -12.42
C ASP A 429 -56.40 -41.29 -11.98
N SER A 430 -56.15 -41.26 -10.67
CA SER A 430 -54.80 -41.23 -10.11
C SER A 430 -53.99 -42.50 -10.43
N LEU A 431 -54.62 -43.68 -10.33
CA LEU A 431 -54.03 -44.96 -10.72
C LEU A 431 -53.65 -44.97 -12.21
N LEU A 432 -54.56 -44.57 -13.10
CA LEU A 432 -54.32 -44.51 -14.53
C LEU A 432 -53.18 -43.57 -14.90
N SER A 433 -53.18 -42.36 -14.34
CA SER A 433 -52.13 -41.37 -14.59
C SER A 433 -50.77 -41.87 -14.14
N ARG A 434 -50.68 -42.48 -12.95
CA ARG A 434 -49.42 -43.04 -12.44
C ARG A 434 -48.93 -44.20 -13.28
N ILE A 435 -49.83 -45.11 -13.66
CA ILE A 435 -49.49 -46.24 -14.51
C ILE A 435 -49.00 -45.77 -15.88
N GLN A 436 -49.65 -44.79 -16.52
CA GLN A 436 -49.18 -44.25 -17.81
C GLN A 436 -47.79 -43.61 -17.71
N ASN A 437 -47.55 -42.85 -16.64
CA ASN A 437 -46.26 -42.18 -16.42
C ASN A 437 -45.15 -43.16 -16.01
N MET A 438 -45.48 -44.32 -15.42
CA MET A 438 -44.52 -45.35 -15.04
C MET A 438 -44.24 -46.38 -16.13
N ILE A 439 -45.25 -46.75 -16.92
CA ILE A 439 -45.15 -47.82 -17.92
C ILE A 439 -44.19 -47.46 -19.04
N ILE A 440 -44.27 -46.25 -19.57
CA ILE A 440 -43.44 -45.84 -20.71
C ILE A 440 -41.93 -45.93 -20.35
N PRO A 441 -41.49 -45.45 -19.16
CA PRO A 441 -40.10 -45.65 -18.73
C PRO A 441 -39.71 -47.11 -18.43
N LEU A 442 -40.59 -47.89 -17.79
CA LEU A 442 -40.24 -49.22 -17.24
C LEU A 442 -40.36 -50.36 -18.25
N LEU A 443 -41.29 -50.28 -19.20
CA LEU A 443 -41.57 -51.35 -20.16
C LEU A 443 -40.99 -51.05 -21.55
N LYS A 444 -40.52 -49.82 -21.82
CA LYS A 444 -40.02 -49.37 -23.14
C LYS A 444 -41.01 -49.70 -24.29
N GLU A 445 -42.30 -49.72 -23.99
CA GLU A 445 -43.44 -49.75 -24.92
C GLU A 445 -44.05 -48.35 -24.97
#